data_AF-A0A2V3WDF3-F1
#
_entry.id   AF-A0A2V3WDF3-F1
#
_cell.length_a   1.000
_cell.length_b   1.000
_cell.length_c   1.000
_cell.angle_alpha   90.00
_cell.angle_beta   90.00
_cell.angle_gamma   90.00
#
_symmetry.space_group_name_H-M   'P 1'
#
loop_
_entity.id
_entity.type
_entity.pdbx_description
1 polymer ?
#
loop_
_entity_poly.entity_id
_entity_poly.type
_entity_poly.pdbx_seq_one_letter_code
_entity_poly.pdbx_strand_id
1 'polypeptide(L)'
;MNKNTLLHMLLSVIVFAVIFMLVLPGFQSEEPIIATDLETHGYASVSRELQVLNENFFGSETPTEATTDQEAESDSLDGGSTDSMTELFATTATRYVNIDGLNMREGPGTHHAVLDVLALNQPVEVSTTATNGAWVAIKFGDKLGYVNDAYLNKQAVVKQAEPSATAKSETTTEKKSSTPDPNVEKKATEQPDPPAVKNKAQALTTVANNQQLILVTNKQASQVNVTVETFERDANGDWQPVFSTNGYIGKSGFSFNKKEGDGASPAGKFSIGTAFGSKGNPGTALPFRGITDDDVWVDDPESSLYNSWQSKKKSSDQYTSAENMNIPLYRYGFVINYNTNRTPYRGSAIFFHIGNSYTLGCTAVSEANVIRLIKWLNPNKNPTIIQTPESGLRNF
;
A
#
# COMPACT_ATOMS: atom_id res chain seq x y z
N MET A 1 -49.23 -59.51 -52.06
CA MET A 1 -49.56 -58.29 -52.83
C MET A 1 -48.91 -57.11 -52.10
N ASN A 2 -48.14 -56.21 -52.73
CA ASN A 2 -48.52 -55.19 -53.74
C ASN A 2 -49.54 -54.17 -53.17
N LYS A 3 -49.33 -52.84 -53.29
CA LYS A 3 -48.28 -52.08 -54.03
C LYS A 3 -48.23 -50.59 -53.62
N ASN A 4 -47.15 -49.90 -54.06
CA ASN A 4 -47.05 -48.44 -54.35
C ASN A 4 -46.99 -47.43 -53.15
N THR A 5 -46.21 -46.33 -53.17
CA THR A 5 -45.17 -45.84 -54.13
C THR A 5 -44.30 -44.70 -53.53
N LEU A 6 -43.02 -44.62 -53.94
CA LEU A 6 -42.13 -43.42 -54.02
C LEU A 6 -41.76 -42.70 -52.68
N LEU A 7 -40.59 -42.06 -52.45
CA LEU A 7 -39.31 -41.79 -53.17
C LEU A 7 -38.31 -41.21 -52.11
N HIS A 8 -36.96 -41.37 -52.05
CA HIS A 8 -35.96 -42.03 -52.90
C HIS A 8 -34.91 -42.87 -52.07
N MET A 9 -33.68 -42.35 -51.87
CA MET A 9 -32.41 -42.98 -51.42
C MET A 9 -31.53 -41.88 -50.73
N LEU A 10 -30.56 -42.09 -49.83
CA LEU A 10 -29.39 -43.01 -49.74
C LEU A 10 -28.31 -42.72 -50.83
N LEU A 11 -26.99 -42.78 -50.60
CA LEU A 11 -26.18 -43.60 -49.66
C LEU A 11 -24.80 -42.94 -49.28
N SER A 12 -24.02 -43.61 -48.41
CA SER A 12 -22.62 -43.34 -47.93
C SER A 12 -21.52 -43.35 -49.04
N VAL A 13 -20.18 -43.20 -48.86
CA VAL A 13 -19.11 -43.86 -48.04
C VAL A 13 -17.82 -42.95 -48.17
N ILE A 14 -17.01 -42.53 -47.18
CA ILE A 14 -15.91 -43.20 -46.39
C ILE A 14 -14.70 -43.71 -47.23
N VAL A 15 -13.39 -43.63 -46.88
CA VAL A 15 -12.53 -42.72 -46.04
C VAL A 15 -11.01 -43.02 -46.31
N PHE A 16 -10.04 -42.25 -45.74
CA PHE A 16 -8.54 -42.43 -45.76
C PHE A 16 -7.79 -42.21 -47.11
N ALA A 17 -6.48 -41.86 -47.23
CA ALA A 17 -5.47 -41.23 -46.32
C ALA A 17 -4.15 -40.79 -47.06
N VAL A 18 -3.22 -40.14 -46.32
CA VAL A 18 -1.73 -40.10 -46.50
C VAL A 18 -1.04 -39.15 -47.52
N ILE A 19 -0.39 -38.11 -46.95
CA ILE A 19 1.00 -37.58 -47.16
C ILE A 19 1.61 -37.43 -48.59
N PHE A 20 2.08 -36.21 -48.90
CA PHE A 20 3.45 -35.98 -49.43
C PHE A 20 4.02 -34.63 -48.98
N MET A 21 5.37 -34.50 -48.96
CA MET A 21 6.11 -33.32 -48.50
C MET A 21 7.32 -33.07 -49.43
N LEU A 22 7.52 -31.83 -49.89
CA LEU A 22 8.77 -31.35 -50.53
C LEU A 22 8.85 -29.80 -50.48
N VAL A 23 10.01 -29.23 -50.83
CA VAL A 23 10.57 -28.04 -50.13
C VAL A 23 11.48 -27.17 -51.04
N LEU A 24 11.61 -25.85 -50.72
CA LEU A 24 12.46 -24.78 -51.34
C LEU A 24 11.98 -24.18 -52.70
N PRO A 25 12.47 -22.98 -53.16
CA PRO A 25 12.28 -21.69 -52.47
C PRO A 25 12.01 -20.45 -53.38
N GLY A 26 11.22 -19.49 -52.87
CA GLY A 26 11.46 -18.03 -52.99
C GLY A 26 11.32 -17.28 -54.33
N PHE A 27 10.44 -16.26 -54.36
CA PHE A 27 10.62 -15.02 -55.13
C PHE A 27 9.80 -13.88 -54.49
N GLN A 28 10.15 -12.61 -54.72
CA GLN A 28 9.44 -11.43 -54.19
C GLN A 28 8.68 -10.67 -55.28
N SER A 29 7.51 -10.13 -54.94
CA SER A 29 6.95 -8.88 -55.48
C SER A 29 5.88 -8.34 -54.52
N GLU A 30 5.62 -7.03 -54.56
CA GLU A 30 4.86 -6.28 -53.53
C GLU A 30 3.41 -5.96 -53.98
N GLU A 31 2.81 -4.95 -53.34
CA GLU A 31 1.50 -4.31 -53.55
C GLU A 31 0.26 -4.91 -52.84
N PRO A 32 -0.74 -4.06 -52.46
CA PRO A 32 -1.43 -4.23 -51.17
C PRO A 32 -2.90 -4.70 -51.28
N ILE A 33 -3.47 -5.05 -50.12
CA ILE A 33 -4.91 -5.30 -49.95
C ILE A 33 -5.49 -4.37 -48.88
N ILE A 34 -6.66 -3.82 -49.18
CA ILE A 34 -7.40 -2.82 -48.40
C ILE A 34 -7.94 -3.43 -47.10
N ALA A 35 -7.91 -2.66 -46.01
CA ALA A 35 -8.59 -3.00 -44.76
C ALA A 35 -10.11 -2.76 -44.87
N THR A 36 -10.89 -3.73 -44.41
CA THR A 36 -12.35 -3.61 -44.19
C THR A 36 -12.69 -4.04 -42.78
N ASP A 37 -13.76 -3.47 -42.22
CA ASP A 37 -14.11 -3.56 -40.80
C ASP A 37 -14.19 -4.98 -40.21
N LEU A 38 -13.78 -5.08 -38.94
CA LEU A 38 -14.34 -6.04 -38.00
C LEU A 38 -14.54 -5.35 -36.64
N GLU A 39 -15.71 -5.55 -36.03
CA GLU A 39 -16.25 -4.66 -35.00
C GLU A 39 -15.55 -4.77 -33.63
N THR A 40 -15.06 -3.65 -33.10
CA THR A 40 -14.62 -3.54 -31.70
C THR A 40 -15.77 -3.13 -30.78
N HIS A 41 -16.60 -4.08 -30.38
CA HIS A 41 -17.58 -3.88 -29.29
C HIS A 41 -16.91 -4.05 -27.91
N GLY A 42 -17.12 -3.10 -26.97
CA GLY A 42 -17.14 -3.44 -25.54
C GLY A 42 -16.37 -2.64 -24.48
N TYR A 43 -15.70 -1.51 -24.75
CA TYR A 43 -15.01 -0.73 -23.69
C TYR A 43 -15.05 0.81 -23.84
N ALA A 44 -16.22 1.44 -23.71
CA ALA A 44 -16.33 2.91 -23.62
C ALA A 44 -17.68 3.46 -23.09
N SER A 45 -17.99 3.39 -21.77
CA SER A 45 -19.17 4.10 -21.21
C SER A 45 -19.23 4.27 -19.68
N VAL A 46 -18.17 4.73 -18.98
CA VAL A 46 -18.29 5.17 -17.56
C VAL A 46 -17.46 6.45 -17.31
N SER A 47 -17.84 7.56 -17.94
CA SER A 47 -17.11 8.83 -17.84
C SER A 47 -17.99 10.08 -17.84
N ARG A 48 -19.26 9.99 -17.42
CA ARG A 48 -20.14 11.16 -17.30
C ARG A 48 -21.33 11.04 -16.33
N GLU A 49 -21.08 10.67 -15.08
CA GLU A 49 -22.13 10.70 -14.03
C GLU A 49 -21.56 11.03 -12.63
N LEU A 50 -20.78 12.12 -12.56
CA LEU A 50 -20.26 12.69 -11.30
C LEU A 50 -20.41 14.23 -11.27
N GLN A 51 -21.64 14.68 -11.52
CA GLN A 51 -22.12 16.02 -11.17
C GLN A 51 -23.64 15.96 -11.02
N VAL A 52 -24.23 16.86 -10.21
CA VAL A 52 -25.64 16.85 -9.79
C VAL A 52 -26.02 15.66 -8.88
N LEU A 53 -25.50 15.66 -7.65
CA LEU A 53 -26.17 14.97 -6.52
C LEU A 53 -25.76 15.55 -5.15
N ASN A 54 -25.88 16.88 -5.00
CA ASN A 54 -25.77 17.55 -3.70
C ASN A 54 -26.63 18.82 -3.65
N GLU A 55 -27.93 18.66 -3.41
CA GLU A 55 -28.76 19.65 -2.70
C GLU A 55 -30.10 19.04 -2.26
N ASN A 56 -30.79 19.72 -1.34
CA ASN A 56 -32.18 19.44 -0.92
C ASN A 56 -32.47 18.11 -0.21
N PHE A 57 -31.90 17.93 0.99
CA PHE A 57 -32.50 17.13 2.06
C PHE A 57 -33.13 18.05 3.12
N PHE A 58 -34.29 18.65 2.82
CA PHE A 58 -35.32 19.09 3.77
C PHE A 58 -36.60 19.42 2.98
N GLY A 59 -37.78 19.22 3.58
CA GLY A 59 -39.09 19.55 2.97
C GLY A 59 -39.52 21.01 3.22
N SER A 60 -40.71 21.45 2.82
CA SER A 60 -41.86 20.70 2.25
C SER A 60 -42.90 21.63 1.59
N GLU A 61 -43.90 21.04 0.92
CA GLU A 61 -45.16 21.62 0.45
C GLU A 61 -45.16 22.44 -0.87
N THR A 62 -46.37 22.57 -1.43
CA THR A 62 -46.74 22.98 -2.81
C THR A 62 -48.23 23.39 -2.80
N PRO A 63 -48.81 24.01 -3.86
CA PRO A 63 -48.26 24.91 -4.90
C PRO A 63 -49.14 26.16 -5.19
N THR A 64 -48.59 27.20 -5.83
CA THR A 64 -49.35 28.00 -6.82
C THR A 64 -48.51 28.81 -7.81
N GLU A 65 -48.89 28.69 -9.08
CA GLU A 65 -48.98 29.67 -10.19
C GLU A 65 -48.06 30.92 -10.36
N ALA A 66 -47.61 31.05 -11.62
CA ALA A 66 -47.70 32.24 -12.51
C ALA A 66 -46.58 33.31 -12.62
N THR A 67 -45.79 33.16 -13.70
CA THR A 67 -45.53 34.14 -14.80
C THR A 67 -44.67 35.41 -14.63
N THR A 68 -43.92 35.66 -15.71
CA THR A 68 -43.47 36.95 -16.31
C THR A 68 -42.02 37.38 -16.07
N ASP A 69 -41.42 37.90 -17.15
CA ASP A 69 -40.03 38.32 -17.31
C ASP A 69 -39.75 39.75 -16.85
N GLN A 70 -38.48 40.04 -16.50
CA GLN A 70 -37.84 41.32 -16.88
C GLN A 70 -36.30 41.30 -16.74
N GLU A 71 -35.63 42.03 -17.64
CA GLU A 71 -34.20 42.37 -17.57
C GLU A 71 -34.01 43.75 -16.92
N ALA A 72 -32.96 43.93 -16.11
CA ALA A 72 -32.40 45.25 -15.77
C ALA A 72 -30.94 45.13 -15.27
N GLU A 73 -30.18 46.22 -15.41
CA GLU A 73 -28.72 46.23 -15.28
C GLU A 73 -28.17 46.31 -13.84
N SER A 74 -26.92 45.85 -13.69
CA SER A 74 -25.86 46.26 -12.76
C SER A 74 -26.17 47.01 -11.46
N ASP A 75 -25.59 46.51 -10.36
CA ASP A 75 -24.66 47.35 -9.58
C ASP A 75 -23.47 46.51 -9.05
N SER A 76 -22.37 47.17 -8.68
CA SER A 76 -21.12 46.51 -8.27
C SER A 76 -20.88 46.58 -6.76
N LEU A 77 -20.56 45.45 -6.13
CA LEU A 77 -19.99 45.41 -4.78
C LEU A 77 -18.74 44.51 -4.71
N ASP A 78 -17.80 44.97 -3.90
CA ASP A 78 -16.44 44.43 -3.70
C ASP A 78 -16.33 43.62 -2.40
N GLY A 79 -15.32 42.74 -2.33
CA GLY A 79 -14.69 42.24 -1.09
C GLY A 79 -15.55 41.37 -0.14
N GLY A 80 -15.15 40.10 0.08
CA GLY A 80 -15.65 39.37 1.25
C GLY A 80 -15.49 37.84 1.26
N SER A 81 -14.27 37.31 1.43
CA SER A 81 -14.08 35.93 1.93
C SER A 81 -12.71 35.67 2.56
N THR A 82 -12.26 36.60 3.42
CA THR A 82 -10.96 36.50 4.15
C THR A 82 -11.09 36.66 5.67
N ASP A 83 -12.17 37.24 6.19
CA ASP A 83 -12.34 37.44 7.64
C ASP A 83 -12.53 36.13 8.41
N SER A 84 -13.37 35.21 7.89
CA SER A 84 -13.81 34.01 8.62
C SER A 84 -12.66 33.09 9.09
N MET A 85 -11.52 33.08 8.39
CA MET A 85 -10.35 32.30 8.81
C MET A 85 -9.45 33.01 9.82
N THR A 86 -9.52 34.35 9.90
CA THR A 86 -8.67 35.16 10.77
C THR A 86 -9.19 35.15 12.22
N GLU A 87 -10.50 35.25 12.42
CA GLU A 87 -11.11 35.16 13.76
C GLU A 87 -10.91 33.79 14.42
N LEU A 88 -10.99 32.70 13.64
CA LEU A 88 -10.83 31.33 14.13
C LEU A 88 -9.45 31.07 14.77
N PHE A 89 -8.44 31.88 14.45
CA PHE A 89 -7.08 31.77 15.01
C PHE A 89 -6.61 33.07 15.68
N ALA A 90 -7.53 33.97 16.05
CA ALA A 90 -7.21 35.20 16.78
C ALA A 90 -6.64 34.96 18.20
N THR A 91 -6.91 33.77 18.77
CA THR A 91 -6.22 33.27 19.98
C THR A 91 -5.85 31.81 19.79
N THR A 92 -4.57 31.48 20.04
CA THR A 92 -4.04 30.12 19.86
C THR A 92 -3.13 29.70 21.02
N ALA A 93 -2.94 28.39 21.16
CA ALA A 93 -1.96 27.80 22.06
C ALA A 93 -1.21 26.65 21.36
N THR A 94 0.12 26.62 21.51
CA THR A 94 0.91 25.49 21.01
C THR A 94 0.64 24.24 21.85
N ARG A 95 0.25 23.14 21.20
CA ARG A 95 0.15 21.80 21.81
C ARG A 95 0.95 20.79 20.98
N TYR A 96 1.25 19.66 21.60
CA TYR A 96 2.11 18.62 21.06
C TYR A 96 1.32 17.33 20.89
N VAL A 97 1.40 16.70 19.73
CA VAL A 97 0.76 15.40 19.48
C VAL A 97 1.33 14.34 20.43
N ASN A 98 0.48 13.55 21.07
CA ASN A 98 0.86 12.57 22.11
C ASN A 98 0.85 11.10 21.65
N ILE A 99 0.57 10.85 20.36
CA ILE A 99 0.59 9.54 19.69
C ILE A 99 1.48 9.55 18.44
N ASP A 100 1.91 8.38 17.95
CA ASP A 100 2.84 8.28 16.81
C ASP A 100 2.29 8.78 15.45
N GLY A 101 0.97 8.92 15.31
CA GLY A 101 0.34 9.45 14.10
C GLY A 101 -1.10 9.94 14.33
N LEU A 102 -1.32 11.26 14.23
CA LEU A 102 -2.61 11.92 14.39
C LEU A 102 -3.08 12.53 13.06
N ASN A 103 -4.20 12.04 12.54
CA ASN A 103 -4.78 12.55 11.29
C ASN A 103 -5.40 13.95 11.49
N MET A 104 -4.81 14.95 10.84
CA MET A 104 -5.40 16.28 10.63
C MET A 104 -6.45 16.18 9.51
N ARG A 105 -7.64 16.72 9.74
CA ARG A 105 -8.80 16.56 8.85
C ARG A 105 -9.39 17.89 8.41
N GLU A 106 -10.18 17.84 7.35
CA GLU A 106 -10.90 19.00 6.80
C GLU A 106 -12.02 19.51 7.72
N GLY A 107 -12.59 18.65 8.57
CA GLY A 107 -13.66 19.01 9.50
C GLY A 107 -13.66 18.16 10.78
N PRO A 108 -14.49 18.52 11.77
CA PRO A 108 -14.50 17.97 13.13
C PRO A 108 -15.16 16.58 13.23
N GLY A 109 -14.61 15.58 12.53
CA GLY A 109 -15.16 14.22 12.52
C GLY A 109 -14.30 13.21 11.75
N THR A 110 -14.42 11.92 12.10
CA THR A 110 -13.63 10.83 11.47
C THR A 110 -14.02 10.54 10.01
N HIS A 111 -15.14 11.07 9.54
CA HIS A 111 -15.63 10.96 8.16
C HIS A 111 -15.08 12.05 7.22
N HIS A 112 -14.53 13.15 7.73
CA HIS A 112 -13.92 14.20 6.89
C HIS A 112 -12.60 13.72 6.27
N ALA A 113 -12.23 14.28 5.11
CA ALA A 113 -10.98 14.00 4.43
C ALA A 113 -9.77 14.26 5.36
N VAL A 114 -8.70 13.47 5.19
CA VAL A 114 -7.44 13.66 5.90
C VAL A 114 -6.55 14.60 5.09
N LEU A 115 -6.21 15.75 5.67
CA LEU A 115 -5.35 16.78 5.07
C LEU A 115 -3.86 16.54 5.36
N ASP A 116 -3.54 15.94 6.52
CA ASP A 116 -2.17 15.57 6.90
C ASP A 116 -2.13 14.51 8.02
N VAL A 117 -0.94 13.98 8.33
CA VAL A 117 -0.70 13.06 9.46
C VAL A 117 0.47 13.55 10.31
N LEU A 118 0.15 14.00 11.51
CA LEU A 118 1.08 14.62 12.45
C LEU A 118 1.77 13.55 13.31
N ALA A 119 3.09 13.61 13.47
CA ALA A 119 3.86 12.63 14.25
C ALA A 119 3.85 12.90 15.77
N LEU A 120 4.28 11.93 16.58
CA LEU A 120 4.53 12.13 18.01
C LEU A 120 5.41 13.36 18.26
N ASN A 121 5.03 14.16 19.25
CA ASN A 121 5.66 15.43 19.64
C ASN A 121 5.67 16.52 18.56
N GLN A 122 4.93 16.37 17.46
CA GLN A 122 4.75 17.45 16.50
C GLN A 122 4.02 18.63 17.18
N PRO A 123 4.61 19.84 17.24
CA PRO A 123 3.89 21.03 17.68
C PRO A 123 2.86 21.45 16.64
N VAL A 124 1.69 21.87 17.11
CA VAL A 124 0.59 22.48 16.34
C VAL A 124 0.05 23.71 17.06
N GLU A 125 -0.40 24.70 16.30
CA GLU A 125 -1.12 25.86 16.82
C GLU A 125 -2.61 25.50 16.93
N VAL A 126 -3.14 25.44 18.14
CA VAL A 126 -4.55 25.08 18.40
C VAL A 126 -5.35 26.34 18.68
N SER A 127 -6.49 26.51 18.02
CA SER A 127 -7.44 27.58 18.34
C SER A 127 -8.03 27.38 19.73
N THR A 128 -8.10 28.45 20.53
CA THR A 128 -8.79 28.45 21.83
C THR A 128 -10.28 28.82 21.75
N THR A 129 -10.79 29.16 20.56
CA THR A 129 -12.20 29.52 20.33
C THR A 129 -12.93 28.51 19.43
N ALA A 130 -12.26 27.96 18.42
CA ALA A 130 -12.86 27.05 17.43
C ALA A 130 -12.79 25.58 17.87
N THR A 131 -13.75 25.18 18.70
CA THR A 131 -13.90 23.80 19.18
C THR A 131 -15.30 23.25 18.86
N ASN A 132 -15.40 21.96 18.52
CA ASN A 132 -16.66 21.27 18.26
C ASN A 132 -16.61 19.88 18.93
N GLY A 133 -17.22 19.79 20.11
CA GLY A 133 -17.16 18.60 20.96
C GLY A 133 -15.72 18.22 21.30
N ALA A 134 -15.29 17.03 20.89
CA ALA A 134 -13.93 16.53 21.10
C ALA A 134 -12.93 16.93 19.98
N TRP A 135 -13.32 17.76 19.03
CA TRP A 135 -12.46 18.22 17.94
C TRP A 135 -12.10 19.70 18.09
N VAL A 136 -10.84 20.03 17.79
CA VAL A 136 -10.29 21.39 17.86
C VAL A 136 -9.69 21.78 16.51
N ALA A 137 -9.90 23.04 16.11
CA ALA A 137 -9.25 23.58 14.93
C ALA A 137 -7.76 23.82 15.21
N ILE A 138 -6.92 23.44 14.26
CA ILE A 138 -5.47 23.60 14.29
C ILE A 138 -4.94 24.21 13.00
N LYS A 139 -3.81 24.90 13.14
CA LYS A 139 -2.94 25.29 12.05
C LYS A 139 -1.65 24.46 12.09
N PHE A 140 -1.23 23.99 10.92
CA PHE A 140 0.01 23.23 10.74
C PHE A 140 0.67 23.63 9.42
N GLY A 141 1.75 24.42 9.50
CA GLY A 141 2.28 25.14 8.34
C GLY A 141 1.21 26.06 7.76
N ASP A 142 1.02 26.00 6.44
CA ASP A 142 0.01 26.78 5.72
C ASP A 142 -1.38 26.10 5.70
N LYS A 143 -1.52 24.90 6.30
CA LYS A 143 -2.80 24.18 6.37
C LYS A 143 -3.61 24.55 7.61
N LEU A 144 -4.92 24.67 7.44
CA LEU A 144 -5.92 24.73 8.50
C LEU A 144 -6.77 23.45 8.47
N GLY A 145 -7.22 22.98 9.64
CA GLY A 145 -7.99 21.74 9.75
C GLY A 145 -8.30 21.38 11.20
N TYR A 146 -8.73 20.15 11.45
CA TYR A 146 -9.20 19.68 12.75
C TYR A 146 -8.51 18.40 13.20
N VAL A 147 -8.26 18.28 14.50
CA VAL A 147 -7.82 17.05 15.16
C VAL A 147 -8.64 16.80 16.43
N ASN A 148 -8.62 15.56 16.94
CA ASN A 148 -9.29 15.22 18.17
C ASN A 148 -8.42 15.56 19.39
N ASP A 149 -8.98 16.26 20.37
CA ASP A 149 -8.25 16.93 21.45
C ASP A 149 -7.50 15.98 22.39
N ALA A 150 -8.03 14.76 22.56
CA ALA A 150 -7.44 13.72 23.41
C ALA A 150 -6.00 13.34 22.99
N TYR A 151 -5.64 13.63 21.74
CA TYR A 151 -4.32 13.33 21.18
C TYR A 151 -3.32 14.50 21.26
N LEU A 152 -3.64 15.57 22.00
CA LEU A 152 -2.80 16.76 22.14
C LEU A 152 -2.44 17.08 23.60
N ASN A 153 -1.15 17.04 23.94
CA ASN A 153 -0.63 17.45 25.26
C ASN A 153 -0.17 18.91 25.27
N LYS A 154 -0.12 19.54 26.46
CA LYS A 154 0.43 20.90 26.66
C LYS A 154 1.97 20.98 26.58
N GLN A 155 2.64 19.83 26.61
CA GLN A 155 4.09 19.68 26.51
C GLN A 155 4.41 18.42 25.70
N ALA A 156 5.58 18.37 25.07
CA ALA A 156 6.07 17.18 24.38
C ALA A 156 6.23 16.01 25.37
N VAL A 157 5.86 14.80 24.94
CA VAL A 157 6.06 13.55 25.68
C VAL A 157 7.54 13.17 25.60
N VAL A 158 8.27 13.38 26.70
CA VAL A 158 9.63 12.84 26.85
C VAL A 158 9.53 11.32 26.92
N LYS A 159 10.10 10.61 25.94
CA LYS A 159 10.06 9.15 25.88
C LYS A 159 10.88 8.55 27.03
N GLN A 160 10.18 8.16 28.09
CA GLN A 160 10.79 7.64 29.32
C GLN A 160 11.45 6.28 29.03
N ALA A 161 12.74 6.15 29.33
CA ALA A 161 13.47 4.90 29.19
C ALA A 161 13.20 4.02 30.42
N GLU A 162 12.54 2.87 30.24
CA GLU A 162 12.33 1.91 31.32
C GLU A 162 13.61 1.13 31.66
N PRO A 163 13.80 0.70 32.93
CA PRO A 163 15.13 0.32 33.43
C PRO A 163 15.45 -1.16 33.21
N SER A 164 16.63 -1.45 32.67
CA SER A 164 17.15 -2.83 32.62
C SER A 164 17.78 -3.22 33.96
N ALA A 165 17.34 -4.34 34.54
CA ALA A 165 17.66 -4.72 35.91
C ALA A 165 18.83 -5.70 36.04
N THR A 166 19.94 -5.19 36.59
CA THR A 166 20.87 -5.89 37.49
C THR A 166 21.62 -7.15 36.98
N ALA A 167 22.92 -6.98 36.75
CA ALA A 167 23.92 -8.01 37.03
C ALA A 167 25.02 -7.45 37.95
N LYS A 168 25.09 -7.97 39.19
CA LYS A 168 26.27 -7.87 40.08
C LYS A 168 27.31 -8.93 39.66
N SER A 169 28.59 -8.89 40.04
CA SER A 169 29.48 -7.84 40.60
C SER A 169 30.82 -8.52 40.89
N GLU A 170 31.97 -7.91 40.56
CA GLU A 170 33.23 -8.23 41.26
C GLU A 170 34.25 -7.08 41.19
N THR A 171 35.31 -7.12 42.00
CA THR A 171 35.91 -5.90 42.57
C THR A 171 37.42 -5.97 42.85
N THR A 172 38.17 -4.95 42.41
CA THR A 172 39.47 -4.47 42.94
C THR A 172 39.67 -3.02 42.41
N THR A 173 39.89 -1.92 43.14
CA THR A 173 40.92 -1.54 44.16
C THR A 173 42.36 -1.62 43.60
N GLU A 174 43.30 -0.66 43.69
CA GLU A 174 43.50 0.66 44.37
C GLU A 174 44.43 1.56 43.45
N LYS A 175 44.68 2.90 43.53
CA LYS A 175 44.16 4.10 44.26
C LYS A 175 45.11 5.31 44.03
N LYS A 176 44.71 6.54 44.44
CA LYS A 176 45.48 7.83 44.43
C LYS A 176 45.86 8.42 43.04
N SER A 177 46.21 9.72 42.88
CA SER A 177 45.80 10.99 43.55
C SER A 177 46.62 12.19 43.03
N SER A 178 46.00 13.21 42.44
CA SER A 178 46.48 14.61 42.46
C SER A 178 45.36 15.60 42.09
N THR A 179 45.33 16.75 42.77
CA THR A 179 44.38 17.86 42.56
C THR A 179 44.88 18.89 41.51
N PRO A 180 44.02 19.79 41.01
CA PRO A 180 44.28 20.59 39.80
C PRO A 180 44.79 22.02 40.07
N ASP A 181 45.21 22.69 38.98
CA ASP A 181 45.15 24.14 38.77
C ASP A 181 44.92 24.40 37.26
N PRO A 182 44.58 25.63 36.76
CA PRO A 182 43.42 25.73 35.90
C PRO A 182 43.62 26.45 34.55
N ASN A 183 42.56 26.43 33.74
CA ASN A 183 42.23 27.40 32.69
C ASN A 183 43.21 27.53 31.51
N VAL A 184 43.09 26.60 30.55
CA VAL A 184 43.35 26.88 29.13
C VAL A 184 42.04 26.69 28.37
N GLU A 185 41.79 27.54 27.37
CA GLU A 185 40.47 27.73 26.75
C GLU A 185 39.89 26.46 26.10
N LYS A 186 38.56 26.32 26.20
CA LYS A 186 37.81 25.34 25.41
C LYS A 186 37.83 25.71 23.93
N LYS A 187 38.86 25.26 23.20
CA LYS A 187 38.69 25.05 21.75
C LYS A 187 37.69 23.91 21.57
N ALA A 188 36.54 24.19 20.96
CA ALA A 188 35.54 23.17 20.70
C ALA A 188 36.13 22.08 19.80
N THR A 189 36.12 20.84 20.28
CA THR A 189 36.33 19.66 19.42
C THR A 189 35.07 19.49 18.58
N GLU A 190 35.15 19.97 17.34
CA GLU A 190 34.16 19.71 16.30
C GLU A 190 33.98 18.18 16.19
N GLN A 191 32.80 17.70 16.59
CA GLN A 191 32.48 16.28 16.53
C GLN A 191 32.40 15.90 15.05
N PRO A 192 33.14 14.88 14.58
CA PRO A 192 33.14 14.54 13.16
C PRO A 192 31.72 14.20 12.71
N ASP A 193 31.31 14.76 11.57
CA ASP A 193 29.98 14.55 11.00
C ASP A 193 29.63 13.05 10.93
N PRO A 194 28.39 12.66 11.28
CA PRO A 194 27.92 11.29 11.08
C PRO A 194 28.17 10.86 9.63
N PRO A 195 28.82 9.70 9.38
CA PRO A 195 29.17 9.28 8.02
C PRO A 195 27.97 9.32 7.08
N ALA A 196 28.13 10.02 5.94
CA ALA A 196 27.05 10.23 4.99
C ALA A 196 26.37 8.90 4.61
N VAL A 197 25.06 8.84 4.83
CA VAL A 197 24.27 7.61 4.74
C VAL A 197 24.28 7.10 3.29
N LYS A 198 25.04 6.03 3.02
CA LYS A 198 25.34 5.52 1.67
C LYS A 198 24.10 5.19 0.84
N ASN A 199 23.02 4.75 1.48
CA ASN A 199 21.73 4.43 0.86
C ASN A 199 20.63 4.31 1.93
N LYS A 200 19.35 4.26 1.52
CA LYS A 200 18.17 4.17 2.40
C LYS A 200 18.28 3.08 3.47
N ALA A 201 18.83 1.91 3.14
CA ALA A 201 18.89 0.77 4.06
C ALA A 201 19.91 0.97 5.20
N GLN A 202 20.96 1.74 4.98
CA GLN A 202 22.00 2.02 5.98
C GLN A 202 21.49 2.83 7.19
N ALA A 203 20.36 3.54 7.06
CA ALA A 203 19.73 4.27 8.16
C ALA A 203 18.79 3.41 9.03
N LEU A 204 18.54 2.15 8.67
CA LEU A 204 17.51 1.33 9.29
C LEU A 204 18.06 0.56 10.50
N THR A 205 17.44 0.78 11.65
CA THR A 205 17.92 0.34 12.97
C THR A 205 17.43 -1.04 13.37
N THR A 206 16.25 -1.44 12.88
CA THR A 206 15.57 -2.68 13.29
C THR A 206 15.87 -3.88 12.37
N VAL A 207 16.71 -3.71 11.35
CA VAL A 207 17.12 -4.74 10.38
C VAL A 207 18.50 -5.36 10.68
N ALA A 208 19.07 -5.09 11.87
CA ALA A 208 20.42 -5.52 12.25
C ALA A 208 20.66 -7.04 12.24
N ASN A 209 19.58 -7.85 12.26
CA ASN A 209 19.64 -9.33 12.20
C ASN A 209 19.26 -9.89 10.82
N ASN A 210 19.12 -9.05 9.80
CA ASN A 210 18.78 -9.41 8.43
C ASN A 210 20.01 -9.27 7.51
N GLN A 211 20.12 -10.11 6.48
CA GLN A 211 21.13 -10.01 5.42
C GLN A 211 20.51 -9.78 4.03
N GLN A 212 19.19 -9.85 3.91
CA GLN A 212 18.42 -9.49 2.71
C GLN A 212 17.25 -8.58 3.09
N LEU A 213 17.08 -7.50 2.32
CA LEU A 213 16.05 -6.49 2.53
C LEU A 213 15.39 -6.09 1.21
N ILE A 214 14.07 -6.01 1.23
CA ILE A 214 13.26 -5.33 0.21
C ILE A 214 12.67 -4.07 0.84
N LEU A 215 12.87 -2.91 0.21
CA LEU A 215 12.16 -1.67 0.51
C LEU A 215 11.11 -1.41 -0.58
N VAL A 216 9.87 -1.15 -0.17
CA VAL A 216 8.77 -0.74 -1.05
C VAL A 216 8.31 0.64 -0.60
N THR A 217 8.61 1.69 -1.37
CA THR A 217 8.44 3.09 -0.91
C THR A 217 7.80 4.02 -1.95
N ASN A 218 6.95 4.92 -1.48
CA ASN A 218 6.39 6.06 -2.25
C ASN A 218 6.64 7.38 -1.49
N LYS A 219 6.41 8.54 -2.14
CA LYS A 219 6.60 9.85 -1.50
C LYS A 219 5.45 10.21 -0.56
N GLN A 220 4.24 9.83 -0.92
CA GLN A 220 3.01 10.10 -0.16
C GLN A 220 2.21 8.80 -0.02
N ALA A 221 1.66 8.55 1.17
CA ALA A 221 1.01 7.27 1.48
C ALA A 221 -0.08 6.85 0.48
N SER A 222 -0.87 7.78 -0.03
CA SER A 222 -1.96 7.57 -1.00
C SER A 222 -1.50 7.20 -2.42
N GLN A 223 -0.21 7.27 -2.75
CA GLN A 223 0.28 6.99 -4.10
C GLN A 223 0.38 5.48 -4.37
N VAL A 224 -0.37 5.00 -5.37
CA VAL A 224 -0.34 3.57 -5.77
C VAL A 224 0.97 3.13 -6.43
N ASN A 225 1.78 4.06 -6.94
CA ASN A 225 3.08 3.79 -7.55
C ASN A 225 4.18 3.78 -6.48
N VAL A 226 5.06 2.78 -6.50
CA VAL A 226 6.17 2.61 -5.56
C VAL A 226 7.49 2.31 -6.28
N THR A 227 8.61 2.69 -5.66
CA THR A 227 9.91 2.11 -5.96
C THR A 227 10.10 0.86 -5.11
N VAL A 228 10.48 -0.26 -5.72
CA VAL A 228 10.91 -1.49 -5.06
C VAL A 228 12.42 -1.59 -5.18
N GLU A 229 13.12 -1.38 -4.06
CA GLU A 229 14.59 -1.43 -3.96
C GLU A 229 15.02 -2.65 -3.14
N THR A 230 16.13 -3.30 -3.51
CA THR A 230 16.64 -4.45 -2.76
C THR A 230 18.10 -4.32 -2.39
N PHE A 231 18.43 -4.84 -1.21
CA PHE A 231 19.75 -4.72 -0.59
C PHE A 231 20.19 -6.07 0.00
N GLU A 232 21.48 -6.37 -0.13
CA GLU A 232 22.14 -7.40 0.66
C GLU A 232 23.12 -6.78 1.64
N ARG A 233 23.32 -7.44 2.78
CA ARG A 233 24.28 -7.01 3.79
C ARG A 233 25.61 -7.73 3.59
N ASP A 234 26.69 -6.98 3.49
CA ASP A 234 28.03 -7.53 3.28
C ASP A 234 28.71 -8.01 4.58
N ALA A 235 29.92 -8.55 4.47
CA ALA A 235 30.69 -9.08 5.60
C ALA A 235 31.17 -8.01 6.60
N ASN A 236 31.17 -6.73 6.22
CA ASN A 236 31.46 -5.61 7.12
C ASN A 236 30.19 -5.13 7.85
N GLY A 237 29.01 -5.59 7.43
CA GLY A 237 27.72 -5.18 7.96
C GLY A 237 27.10 -3.97 7.24
N ASP A 238 27.64 -3.55 6.10
CA ASP A 238 27.07 -2.50 5.25
C ASP A 238 25.98 -3.05 4.32
N TRP A 239 24.95 -2.25 4.05
CA TRP A 239 23.93 -2.58 3.05
C TRP A 239 24.36 -2.16 1.65
N GLN A 240 24.40 -3.12 0.73
CA GLN A 240 24.76 -2.95 -0.68
C GLN A 240 23.52 -3.08 -1.57
N PRO A 241 23.22 -2.12 -2.47
CA PRO A 241 22.07 -2.20 -3.37
C PRO A 241 22.29 -3.27 -4.45
N VAL A 242 21.26 -4.06 -4.75
CA VAL A 242 21.30 -5.22 -5.66
C VAL A 242 20.43 -5.04 -6.90
N PHE A 243 19.24 -4.45 -6.73
CA PHE A 243 18.27 -4.23 -7.79
C PHE A 243 17.25 -3.15 -7.38
N SER A 244 16.72 -2.43 -8.35
CA SER A 244 15.64 -1.46 -8.14
C SER A 244 14.70 -1.48 -9.34
N THR A 245 13.40 -1.30 -9.10
CA THR A 245 12.38 -1.23 -10.14
C THR A 245 11.12 -0.51 -9.68
N ASN A 246 10.25 -0.13 -10.62
CA ASN A 246 8.94 0.42 -10.30
C ASN A 246 7.93 -0.72 -10.02
N GLY A 247 6.99 -0.46 -9.13
CA GLY A 247 5.90 -1.37 -8.81
C GLY A 247 4.64 -0.64 -8.38
N TYR A 248 3.65 -1.42 -7.98
CA TYR A 248 2.33 -0.95 -7.57
C TYR A 248 1.93 -1.55 -6.23
N ILE A 249 1.13 -0.80 -5.45
CA ILE A 249 0.52 -1.26 -4.19
C ILE A 249 -1.00 -1.17 -4.27
N GLY A 250 -1.69 -1.40 -3.15
CA GLY A 250 -3.14 -1.27 -3.05
C GLY A 250 -3.67 0.08 -3.57
N LYS A 251 -4.86 0.07 -4.18
CA LYS A 251 -5.57 1.25 -4.71
C LYS A 251 -5.70 2.42 -3.72
N SER A 252 -5.73 2.12 -2.42
CA SER A 252 -5.83 3.10 -1.33
C SER A 252 -4.46 3.53 -0.78
N GLY A 253 -3.36 3.10 -1.42
CA GLY A 253 -2.00 3.38 -0.99
C GLY A 253 -1.53 2.53 0.19
N PHE A 254 -0.70 3.10 1.07
CA PHE A 254 -0.21 2.47 2.29
C PHE A 254 -1.10 2.78 3.51
N SER A 255 -1.38 1.78 4.33
CA SER A 255 -2.08 1.92 5.62
C SER A 255 -1.31 1.29 6.77
N PHE A 256 -1.00 2.11 7.79
CA PHE A 256 -0.50 1.64 9.09
C PHE A 256 -1.59 0.99 9.96
N ASN A 257 -2.87 1.25 9.65
CA ASN A 257 -4.04 0.66 10.30
C ASN A 257 -4.88 -0.11 9.27
N LYS A 258 -4.22 -1.04 8.57
CA LYS A 258 -4.80 -1.94 7.57
C LYS A 258 -6.00 -2.69 8.16
N LYS A 259 -7.06 -2.81 7.35
CA LYS A 259 -8.28 -3.56 7.62
C LYS A 259 -8.62 -4.47 6.44
N GLU A 260 -9.58 -5.35 6.62
CA GLU A 260 -10.12 -6.14 5.52
C GLU A 260 -10.88 -5.26 4.52
N GLY A 261 -10.74 -5.57 3.22
CA GLY A 261 -11.41 -4.85 2.12
C GLY A 261 -10.99 -3.38 1.88
N ASP A 262 -10.12 -2.79 2.70
CA ASP A 262 -9.78 -1.35 2.64
C ASP A 262 -9.04 -0.90 1.36
N GLY A 263 -8.56 -1.84 0.54
CA GLY A 263 -7.82 -1.57 -0.69
C GLY A 263 -6.39 -1.04 -0.49
N ALA A 264 -5.88 -0.97 0.74
CA ALA A 264 -4.54 -0.46 1.05
C ALA A 264 -3.54 -1.61 1.24
N SER A 265 -2.26 -1.37 0.95
CA SER A 265 -1.17 -2.25 1.36
C SER A 265 -0.74 -1.97 2.80
N PRO A 266 -0.44 -2.99 3.61
CA PRO A 266 -0.03 -2.78 4.99
C PRO A 266 1.35 -2.11 5.04
N ALA A 267 1.44 -0.99 5.76
CA ALA A 267 2.70 -0.34 6.08
C ALA A 267 3.33 -1.00 7.32
N GLY A 268 4.63 -1.28 7.28
CA GLY A 268 5.32 -2.01 8.33
C GLY A 268 6.54 -2.78 7.83
N LYS A 269 7.14 -3.56 8.75
CA LYS A 269 8.19 -4.54 8.47
C LYS A 269 7.63 -5.94 8.64
N PHE A 270 7.82 -6.80 7.64
CA PHE A 270 7.31 -8.17 7.63
C PHE A 270 8.42 -9.16 7.25
N SER A 271 8.32 -10.40 7.73
CA SER A 271 9.11 -11.49 7.20
C SER A 271 8.51 -11.98 5.87
N ILE A 272 9.34 -12.61 5.05
CA ILE A 272 8.89 -13.22 3.79
C ILE A 272 8.54 -14.69 4.06
N GLY A 273 7.38 -15.11 3.56
CA GLY A 273 6.84 -16.46 3.71
C GLY A 273 7.08 -17.35 2.49
N THR A 274 6.21 -18.34 2.34
CA THR A 274 6.21 -19.31 1.24
C THR A 274 6.11 -18.62 -0.12
N ALA A 275 7.01 -18.97 -1.04
CA ALA A 275 6.90 -18.63 -2.45
C ALA A 275 5.89 -19.54 -3.16
N PHE A 276 5.29 -19.08 -4.26
CA PHE A 276 4.27 -19.84 -4.96
C PHE A 276 4.28 -19.63 -6.48
N GLY A 277 3.56 -20.49 -7.19
CA GLY A 277 3.30 -20.32 -8.62
C GLY A 277 2.55 -21.47 -9.27
N SER A 278 1.71 -21.16 -10.27
CA SER A 278 1.02 -22.13 -11.13
C SER A 278 1.87 -22.64 -12.31
N LYS A 279 3.18 -22.34 -12.32
CA LYS A 279 4.17 -22.77 -13.33
C LYS A 279 5.37 -23.54 -12.76
N GLY A 280 5.27 -24.01 -11.51
CA GLY A 280 6.33 -24.76 -10.83
C GLY A 280 7.40 -23.85 -10.20
N ASN A 281 8.39 -24.45 -9.54
CA ASN A 281 9.45 -23.69 -8.86
C ASN A 281 10.45 -23.12 -9.89
N PRO A 282 10.65 -21.78 -9.98
CA PRO A 282 11.55 -21.15 -10.94
C PRO A 282 13.04 -21.18 -10.54
N GLY A 283 13.37 -21.88 -9.45
CA GLY A 283 14.69 -21.92 -8.82
C GLY A 283 14.81 -20.98 -7.62
N THR A 284 13.77 -20.90 -6.77
CA THR A 284 13.84 -20.21 -5.47
C THR A 284 14.40 -21.13 -4.38
N ALA A 285 15.11 -20.53 -3.42
CA ALA A 285 15.55 -21.19 -2.18
C ALA A 285 14.52 -21.06 -1.03
N LEU A 286 13.45 -20.28 -1.21
CA LEU A 286 12.33 -20.23 -0.27
C LEU A 286 11.52 -21.54 -0.32
N PRO A 287 10.76 -21.88 0.75
CA PRO A 287 9.72 -22.89 0.67
C PRO A 287 8.75 -22.55 -0.48
N PHE A 288 8.43 -23.52 -1.34
CA PHE A 288 7.62 -23.29 -2.54
C PHE A 288 6.34 -24.15 -2.55
N ARG A 289 5.18 -23.52 -2.78
CA ARG A 289 3.89 -24.22 -3.01
C ARG A 289 3.44 -24.04 -4.46
N GLY A 290 3.28 -25.15 -5.18
CA GLY A 290 2.60 -25.16 -6.48
C GLY A 290 1.12 -24.85 -6.32
N ILE A 291 0.56 -24.07 -7.25
CA ILE A 291 -0.87 -23.71 -7.29
C ILE A 291 -1.63 -24.64 -8.25
N THR A 292 -2.84 -25.02 -7.85
CA THR A 292 -3.82 -25.83 -8.59
C THR A 292 -5.21 -25.17 -8.57
N ASP A 293 -6.15 -25.67 -9.36
CA ASP A 293 -7.57 -25.20 -9.35
C ASP A 293 -8.34 -25.50 -8.05
N ASP A 294 -7.72 -26.21 -7.10
CA ASP A 294 -8.28 -26.46 -5.77
C ASP A 294 -7.76 -25.48 -4.71
N ASP A 295 -6.81 -24.60 -5.04
CA ASP A 295 -6.14 -23.72 -4.10
C ASP A 295 -6.85 -22.37 -3.94
N VAL A 296 -7.20 -22.02 -2.69
CA VAL A 296 -7.85 -20.75 -2.31
C VAL A 296 -7.20 -20.15 -1.07
N TRP A 297 -7.28 -18.82 -0.90
CA TRP A 297 -6.92 -18.13 0.35
C TRP A 297 -8.18 -17.55 0.98
N VAL A 298 -8.52 -17.99 2.19
CA VAL A 298 -9.75 -17.55 2.87
C VAL A 298 -9.58 -16.11 3.36
N ASP A 299 -10.43 -15.21 2.87
CA ASP A 299 -10.51 -13.79 3.21
C ASP A 299 -11.74 -13.45 4.08
N ASP A 300 -12.64 -14.41 4.31
CA ASP A 300 -13.76 -14.31 5.25
C ASP A 300 -13.27 -14.15 6.70
N PRO A 301 -13.49 -12.99 7.35
CA PRO A 301 -13.01 -12.71 8.71
C PRO A 301 -13.77 -13.46 9.81
N GLU A 302 -14.96 -13.98 9.54
CA GLU A 302 -15.75 -14.79 10.49
C GLU A 302 -15.39 -16.30 10.40
N SER A 303 -14.65 -16.71 9.37
CA SER A 303 -14.18 -18.08 9.22
C SER A 303 -13.04 -18.41 10.21
N SER A 304 -13.10 -19.60 10.82
CA SER A 304 -11.97 -20.18 11.57
C SER A 304 -10.73 -20.45 10.69
N LEU A 305 -10.89 -20.41 9.36
CA LEU A 305 -9.85 -20.56 8.37
C LEU A 305 -9.32 -19.20 7.85
N TYR A 306 -9.79 -18.06 8.39
CA TYR A 306 -9.41 -16.71 7.96
C TYR A 306 -7.90 -16.51 7.79
N ASN A 307 -7.53 -15.74 6.76
CA ASN A 307 -6.16 -15.46 6.34
C ASN A 307 -5.30 -16.72 6.22
N SER A 308 -5.80 -17.76 5.55
CA SER A 308 -5.05 -18.98 5.31
C SER A 308 -5.36 -19.68 3.99
N TRP A 309 -4.35 -20.39 3.48
CA TRP A 309 -4.40 -21.08 2.19
C TRP A 309 -4.97 -22.50 2.34
N GLN A 310 -6.19 -22.70 1.84
CA GLN A 310 -7.00 -23.91 1.95
C GLN A 310 -7.21 -24.66 0.63
N SER A 311 -7.87 -25.82 0.72
CA SER A 311 -8.30 -26.67 -0.39
C SER A 311 -9.81 -26.54 -0.57
N LYS A 312 -10.23 -25.98 -1.70
CA LYS A 312 -11.63 -25.64 -2.00
C LYS A 312 -12.57 -26.83 -1.84
N LYS A 313 -12.20 -28.00 -2.36
CA LYS A 313 -12.96 -29.26 -2.23
C LYS A 313 -13.07 -29.80 -0.80
N LYS A 314 -12.27 -29.30 0.15
CA LYS A 314 -12.22 -29.77 1.54
C LYS A 314 -12.78 -28.77 2.56
N SER A 315 -13.05 -27.53 2.15
CA SER A 315 -13.42 -26.48 3.10
C SER A 315 -14.37 -25.39 2.56
N SER A 316 -14.99 -25.58 1.39
CA SER A 316 -15.96 -24.62 0.82
C SER A 316 -17.25 -24.45 1.64
N ASP A 317 -17.41 -25.22 2.71
CA ASP A 317 -18.47 -25.16 3.71
C ASP A 317 -18.09 -24.35 4.96
N GLN A 318 -16.81 -23.97 5.10
CA GLN A 318 -16.25 -23.34 6.30
C GLN A 318 -15.92 -21.84 6.11
N TYR A 319 -16.27 -21.26 4.96
CA TYR A 319 -16.11 -19.83 4.67
C TYR A 319 -17.18 -19.36 3.67
N THR A 320 -17.52 -18.07 3.70
CA THR A 320 -18.43 -17.40 2.76
C THR A 320 -17.69 -16.72 1.61
N SER A 321 -16.44 -16.30 1.81
CA SER A 321 -15.55 -15.76 0.79
C SER A 321 -14.12 -16.35 0.87
N ALA A 322 -13.48 -16.46 -0.30
CA ALA A 322 -12.06 -16.78 -0.43
C ALA A 322 -11.53 -16.35 -1.80
N GLU A 323 -10.30 -15.84 -1.84
CA GLU A 323 -9.59 -15.55 -3.09
C GLU A 323 -9.15 -16.84 -3.80
N ASN A 324 -9.27 -16.87 -5.13
CA ASN A 324 -8.77 -17.98 -5.96
C ASN A 324 -7.26 -17.84 -6.20
N MET A 325 -6.46 -18.84 -5.81
CA MET A 325 -5.01 -18.79 -6.05
C MET A 325 -4.64 -19.05 -7.51
N ASN A 326 -5.44 -19.80 -8.29
CA ASN A 326 -5.11 -20.07 -9.69
C ASN A 326 -5.62 -18.95 -10.62
N ILE A 327 -4.92 -17.81 -10.59
CA ILE A 327 -5.12 -16.67 -11.49
C ILE A 327 -3.81 -16.25 -12.17
N PRO A 328 -3.84 -15.54 -13.32
CA PRO A 328 -2.62 -15.16 -14.04
C PRO A 328 -1.61 -14.34 -13.23
N LEU A 329 -2.11 -13.50 -12.31
CA LEU A 329 -1.29 -12.66 -11.42
C LEU A 329 -0.45 -13.48 -10.42
N TYR A 330 -0.86 -14.72 -10.13
CA TYR A 330 -0.22 -15.64 -9.20
C TYR A 330 0.52 -16.79 -9.92
N ARG A 331 0.85 -16.63 -11.21
CA ARG A 331 1.81 -17.53 -11.91
C ARG A 331 3.13 -17.66 -11.14
N TYR A 332 3.57 -16.57 -10.49
CA TYR A 332 4.63 -16.53 -9.49
C TYR A 332 4.32 -15.48 -8.42
N GLY A 333 4.79 -15.71 -7.19
CA GLY A 333 4.74 -14.73 -6.11
C GLY A 333 5.31 -15.26 -4.80
N PHE A 334 5.16 -14.49 -3.71
CA PHE A 334 5.44 -14.93 -2.36
C PHE A 334 4.51 -14.29 -1.33
N VAL A 335 4.29 -14.98 -0.22
CA VAL A 335 3.52 -14.46 0.92
C VAL A 335 4.32 -13.39 1.66
N ILE A 336 3.73 -12.22 1.87
CA ILE A 336 4.19 -11.26 2.87
C ILE A 336 3.52 -11.66 4.18
N ASN A 337 4.29 -11.89 5.26
CA ASN A 337 3.76 -12.41 6.52
C ASN A 337 3.03 -11.32 7.33
N TYR A 338 1.98 -10.73 6.75
CA TYR A 338 1.03 -9.84 7.39
C TYR A 338 -0.10 -10.64 8.06
N ASN A 339 -0.55 -10.19 9.23
CA ASN A 339 -1.66 -10.79 10.00
C ASN A 339 -1.55 -12.33 10.16
N THR A 340 -0.34 -12.85 10.43
CA THR A 340 -0.10 -14.29 10.63
C THR A 340 -0.85 -14.88 11.82
N ASN A 341 -1.20 -14.05 12.81
CA ASN A 341 -2.07 -14.41 13.94
C ASN A 341 -3.55 -14.54 13.53
N ARG A 342 -3.90 -14.33 12.25
CA ARG A 342 -5.26 -14.45 11.68
C ARG A 342 -6.31 -13.67 12.48
N THR A 343 -5.94 -12.48 12.98
CA THR A 343 -6.86 -11.64 13.75
C THR A 343 -7.92 -11.09 12.80
N PRO A 344 -9.22 -11.37 13.00
CA PRO A 344 -10.31 -10.96 12.11
C PRO A 344 -10.28 -9.47 11.74
N TYR A 345 -10.79 -9.16 10.55
CA TYR A 345 -10.94 -7.80 10.01
C TYR A 345 -9.66 -6.98 9.84
N ARG A 346 -8.46 -7.52 10.11
CA ARG A 346 -7.19 -6.78 9.91
C ARG A 346 -6.67 -6.81 8.47
N GLY A 347 -7.23 -7.64 7.60
CA GLY A 347 -6.74 -7.83 6.23
C GLY A 347 -6.03 -9.17 6.07
N SER A 348 -6.20 -9.76 4.90
CA SER A 348 -5.71 -11.09 4.52
C SER A 348 -5.04 -11.05 3.13
N ALA A 349 -4.57 -12.21 2.66
CA ALA A 349 -4.08 -12.44 1.29
C ALA A 349 -2.99 -11.46 0.80
N ILE A 350 -2.14 -10.94 1.70
CA ILE A 350 -1.11 -9.96 1.33
C ILE A 350 0.09 -10.68 0.70
N PHE A 351 0.21 -10.54 -0.61
CA PHE A 351 1.30 -11.16 -1.40
C PHE A 351 2.18 -10.12 -2.08
N PHE A 352 3.35 -10.58 -2.54
CA PHE A 352 4.14 -9.92 -3.56
C PHE A 352 4.04 -10.75 -4.85
N HIS A 353 3.50 -10.19 -5.93
CA HIS A 353 3.12 -10.96 -7.14
C HIS A 353 3.23 -10.17 -8.45
N ILE A 354 2.72 -10.76 -9.54
CA ILE A 354 2.78 -10.20 -10.89
C ILE A 354 1.68 -9.16 -11.09
N GLY A 355 2.03 -7.96 -11.59
CA GLY A 355 1.05 -6.96 -12.03
C GLY A 355 1.69 -5.72 -12.66
N ASN A 356 0.84 -4.88 -13.26
CA ASN A 356 1.19 -3.65 -13.99
C ASN A 356 0.25 -2.47 -13.65
N SER A 357 -0.50 -2.59 -12.56
CA SER A 357 -1.44 -1.58 -12.04
C SER A 357 -1.63 -1.82 -10.53
N TYR A 358 -2.42 -0.98 -9.87
CA TYR A 358 -2.75 -1.09 -8.46
C TYR A 358 -3.37 -2.44 -8.08
N THR A 359 -3.28 -2.80 -6.79
CA THR A 359 -3.85 -4.02 -6.22
C THR A 359 -5.00 -3.70 -5.26
N LEU A 360 -5.47 -4.69 -4.48
CA LEU A 360 -6.36 -4.47 -3.31
C LEU A 360 -5.61 -4.57 -1.95
N GLY A 361 -4.29 -4.72 -1.96
CA GLY A 361 -3.45 -4.73 -0.75
C GLY A 361 -2.09 -5.41 -0.92
N CYS A 362 -1.93 -6.24 -1.94
CA CYS A 362 -0.67 -6.81 -2.38
C CYS A 362 0.32 -5.78 -2.96
N THR A 363 1.57 -6.19 -3.15
CA THR A 363 2.58 -5.43 -3.91
C THR A 363 2.86 -6.14 -5.24
N ALA A 364 2.89 -5.39 -6.35
CA ALA A 364 2.94 -5.94 -7.70
C ALA A 364 4.07 -5.35 -8.57
N VAL A 365 4.75 -6.21 -9.32
CA VAL A 365 5.77 -5.86 -10.35
C VAL A 365 5.66 -6.80 -11.56
N SER A 366 6.44 -6.57 -12.62
CA SER A 366 6.45 -7.46 -13.80
C SER A 366 6.86 -8.91 -13.48
N GLU A 367 6.41 -9.88 -14.28
CA GLU A 367 6.72 -11.31 -14.06
C GLU A 367 8.23 -11.59 -14.00
N ALA A 368 9.02 -10.95 -14.87
CA ALA A 368 10.48 -11.03 -14.84
C ALA A 368 11.09 -10.53 -13.52
N ASN A 369 10.51 -9.48 -12.92
CA ASN A 369 10.98 -8.93 -11.66
C ASN A 369 10.56 -9.78 -10.46
N VAL A 370 9.34 -10.35 -10.46
CA VAL A 370 8.92 -11.35 -9.45
C VAL A 370 9.86 -12.55 -9.47
N ILE A 371 10.13 -13.12 -10.65
CA ILE A 371 11.06 -14.25 -10.84
C ILE A 371 12.48 -13.88 -10.38
N ARG A 372 12.98 -12.67 -10.70
CA ARG A 372 14.28 -12.19 -10.22
C ARG A 372 14.34 -12.16 -8.69
N LEU A 373 13.30 -11.64 -8.04
CA LEU A 373 13.24 -11.50 -6.58
C LEU A 373 13.17 -12.87 -5.88
N ILE A 374 12.26 -13.76 -6.26
CA ILE A 374 12.14 -15.08 -5.60
C ILE A 374 13.36 -15.98 -5.81
N LYS A 375 14.12 -15.82 -6.91
CA LYS A 375 15.39 -16.54 -7.12
C LYS A 375 16.57 -15.94 -6.34
N TRP A 376 16.51 -14.64 -6.02
CA TRP A 376 17.50 -13.96 -5.18
C TRP A 376 17.26 -14.24 -3.68
N LEU A 377 15.99 -14.31 -3.26
CA LEU A 377 15.61 -14.54 -1.86
C LEU A 377 16.09 -15.89 -1.32
N ASN A 378 16.80 -15.85 -0.19
CA ASN A 378 17.41 -17.00 0.47
C ASN A 378 17.03 -17.00 1.96
N PRO A 379 16.31 -18.02 2.48
CA PRO A 379 15.84 -18.04 3.86
C PRO A 379 16.99 -17.98 4.88
N ASN A 380 18.17 -18.50 4.55
CA ASN A 380 19.35 -18.47 5.42
C ASN A 380 19.93 -17.05 5.60
N LYS A 381 19.55 -16.08 4.75
CA LYS A 381 19.88 -14.65 4.88
C LYS A 381 18.85 -13.86 5.70
N ASN A 382 17.88 -14.54 6.31
CA ASN A 382 16.78 -13.93 7.08
C ASN A 382 16.12 -12.74 6.34
N PRO A 383 15.46 -12.97 5.20
CA PRO A 383 14.97 -11.90 4.34
C PRO A 383 13.74 -11.20 4.93
N THR A 384 13.74 -9.87 4.89
CA THR A 384 12.62 -9.03 5.34
C THR A 384 12.19 -8.03 4.27
N ILE A 385 10.91 -7.63 4.32
CA ILE A 385 10.34 -6.59 3.48
C ILE A 385 9.80 -5.46 4.37
N ILE A 386 10.18 -4.22 4.07
CA ILE A 386 9.63 -3.01 4.67
C ILE A 386 8.82 -2.29 3.60
N GLN A 387 7.57 -1.97 3.91
CA GLN A 387 6.67 -1.24 3.03
C GLN A 387 6.19 0.00 3.78
N THR A 388 6.47 1.20 3.25
CA THR A 388 6.20 2.47 3.96
C THR A 388 6.40 3.66 3.02
N PRO A 389 5.72 4.81 3.23
CA PRO A 389 6.15 6.06 2.62
C PRO A 389 7.60 6.40 3.01
N GLU A 390 8.35 7.08 2.15
CA GLU A 390 9.76 7.43 2.41
C GLU A 390 9.95 8.18 3.75
N SER A 391 8.99 9.03 4.13
CA SER A 391 8.96 9.72 5.42
C SER A 391 8.86 8.79 6.64
N GLY A 392 8.29 7.59 6.48
CA GLY A 392 8.14 6.56 7.51
C GLY A 392 9.31 5.59 7.63
N LEU A 393 10.33 5.66 6.76
CA LEU A 393 11.53 4.80 6.85
C LEU A 393 12.26 4.95 8.19
N ARG A 394 12.20 6.15 8.80
CA ARG A 394 12.80 6.47 10.11
C ARG A 394 12.26 5.66 11.30
N ASN A 395 11.22 4.86 11.10
CA ASN A 395 10.57 4.04 12.12
C ASN A 395 11.11 2.59 12.16
N PHE A 396 12.10 2.25 11.33
CA PHE A 396 12.57 0.87 11.11
C PHE A 396 14.09 0.68 11.25
#